data_AF-A0A919FBY1-F1
#
_entry.id   AF-A0A919FBY1-F1
#
_cell.length_a   1.000
_cell.length_b   1.000
_cell.length_c   1.000
_cell.angle_alpha   90.00
_cell.angle_beta   90.00
_cell.angle_gamma   90.00
#
_symmetry.space_group_name_H-M   'P 1'
#
loop_
_entity.id
_entity.type
_entity.pdbx_description
1 polymer ?
#
loop_
_entity_poly.entity_id
_entity_poly.type
_entity_poly.pdbx_seq_one_letter_code
_entity_poly.pdbx_strand_id
1 'polypeptide(L)'
;MPEYSATRTAPRPDPVDRLLDEAFPPAPAPDRLPWDSWTWRHPVGRVLSAGLGLGALALGAALGGLTTWTYWVALLAPDTALFYDLANAGPEMGQLSPKAARLYNLLHHPALPAAVITLGVTTFGQPLVVGGLAWLAHVALDRSFGYGKRLPDGRRC
;
A
#
# COMPACT_ATOMS: atom_id res chain seq x y z
N MET A 1 28.21 -49.63 -3.64
CA MET A 1 28.21 -48.16 -3.43
C MET A 1 26.75 -47.75 -3.22
N PRO A 2 26.27 -47.52 -1.98
CA PRO A 2 24.89 -47.09 -1.78
C PRO A 2 24.79 -45.57 -2.01
N GLU A 3 23.84 -45.17 -2.86
CA GLU A 3 23.50 -43.76 -3.13
C GLU A 3 22.95 -43.10 -1.86
N TYR A 4 23.64 -42.06 -1.39
CA TYR A 4 23.18 -41.17 -0.35
C TYR A 4 22.14 -40.20 -0.94
N SER A 5 20.88 -40.61 -1.00
CA SER A 5 19.76 -39.70 -1.24
C SER A 5 19.57 -38.82 -0.01
N ALA A 6 20.26 -37.67 0.00
CA ALA A 6 20.01 -36.61 0.95
C ALA A 6 18.63 -36.02 0.65
N THR A 7 17.63 -36.43 1.43
CA THR A 7 16.31 -35.78 1.47
C THR A 7 16.51 -34.34 1.94
N ARG A 8 16.74 -33.41 1.00
CA ARG A 8 16.85 -31.98 1.29
C ARG A 8 15.48 -31.52 1.76
N THR A 9 15.28 -31.54 3.07
CA THR A 9 14.09 -31.00 3.72
C THR A 9 14.00 -29.54 3.33
N ALA A 10 12.91 -29.14 2.68
CA ALA A 10 12.70 -27.75 2.32
C ALA A 10 12.86 -26.89 3.59
N PRO A 11 13.60 -25.76 3.53
CA PRO A 11 13.80 -24.90 4.68
C PRO A 11 12.44 -24.50 5.23
N ARG A 12 12.30 -24.59 6.56
CA ARG A 12 11.06 -24.20 7.24
C ARG A 12 10.80 -22.73 6.91
N PRO A 13 9.59 -22.35 6.46
CA PRO A 13 9.27 -20.95 6.18
C PRO A 13 9.52 -20.13 7.44
N ASP A 14 10.11 -18.95 7.26
CA ASP A 14 10.43 -18.08 8.38
C ASP A 14 9.12 -17.68 9.12
N PRO A 15 9.20 -17.34 10.41
CA PRO A 15 8.01 -17.05 11.20
C PRO A 15 7.21 -15.87 10.65
N VAL A 16 7.88 -14.87 10.08
CA VAL A 16 7.25 -13.67 9.51
C VAL A 16 6.46 -14.04 8.27
N ASP A 17 7.02 -14.86 7.39
CA ASP A 17 6.39 -15.37 6.19
C ASP A 17 5.11 -16.12 6.49
N ARG A 18 5.14 -16.97 7.52
CA ARG A 18 3.96 -17.73 7.92
C ARG A 18 2.86 -16.81 8.43
N LEU A 19 3.22 -15.81 9.24
CA LEU A 19 2.27 -14.81 9.76
C LEU A 19 1.65 -13.98 8.62
N LEU A 20 2.45 -13.62 7.61
CA LEU A 20 1.98 -12.90 6.43
C LEU A 20 1.11 -13.77 5.51
N ASP A 21 1.40 -15.06 5.39
CA ASP A 21 0.57 -15.98 4.60
C ASP A 21 -0.78 -16.27 5.27
N GLU A 22 -0.81 -16.32 6.61
CA GLU A 22 -2.06 -16.42 7.38
C GLU A 22 -2.87 -15.12 7.33
N ALA A 23 -2.23 -13.97 7.53
CA ALA A 23 -2.89 -12.67 7.50
C ALA A 23 -3.38 -12.29 6.10
N PHE A 24 -2.67 -12.73 5.07
CA PHE A 24 -2.95 -12.41 3.67
C PHE A 24 -2.88 -13.70 2.85
N PRO A 25 -4.00 -14.43 2.66
CA PRO A 25 -4.02 -15.58 1.77
C PRO A 25 -3.86 -15.17 0.28
N PRO A 26 -3.37 -16.05 -0.60
CA PRO A 26 -3.19 -15.72 -2.01
C PRO A 26 -4.54 -15.56 -2.71
N ALA A 27 -4.78 -14.41 -3.33
CA ALA A 27 -5.96 -14.16 -4.14
C ALA A 27 -5.70 -14.52 -5.61
N PRO A 28 -6.69 -15.07 -6.33
CA PRO A 28 -6.56 -15.30 -7.77
C PRO A 28 -6.45 -13.98 -8.53
N ALA A 29 -5.83 -14.02 -9.72
CA ALA A 29 -5.77 -12.85 -10.60
C ALA A 29 -7.18 -12.43 -11.03
N PRO A 30 -7.50 -11.13 -10.99
CA PRO A 30 -8.83 -10.67 -11.37
C PRO A 30 -9.05 -10.80 -12.88
N ASP A 31 -10.28 -11.17 -13.28
CA ASP A 31 -10.72 -11.30 -14.67
C ASP A 31 -10.90 -9.94 -15.37
N ARG A 32 -11.10 -8.88 -14.59
CA ARG A 32 -11.23 -7.49 -15.05
C ARG A 32 -10.37 -6.56 -14.20
N LEU A 33 -10.01 -5.42 -14.79
CA LEU A 33 -9.36 -4.35 -14.04
C LEU A 33 -10.24 -3.91 -12.86
N PRO A 34 -9.64 -3.52 -11.72
CA PRO A 34 -10.39 -2.94 -10.61
C PRO A 34 -11.28 -1.78 -11.04
N TRP A 35 -12.46 -1.66 -10.44
CA TRP A 35 -13.45 -0.63 -10.79
C TRP A 35 -12.93 0.80 -10.57
N ASP A 36 -11.95 0.98 -9.68
CA ASP A 36 -11.31 2.26 -9.39
C ASP A 36 -10.13 2.58 -10.32
N SER A 37 -9.83 1.72 -11.31
CA SER A 37 -8.68 1.87 -12.21
C SER A 37 -8.67 3.14 -13.05
N TRP A 38 -9.84 3.77 -13.24
CA TRP A 38 -9.95 5.04 -13.91
C TRP A 38 -9.17 6.17 -13.20
N THR A 39 -8.97 6.07 -11.89
CA THR A 39 -8.28 7.09 -11.08
C THR A 39 -6.78 7.19 -11.38
N TRP A 40 -6.13 6.13 -11.88
CA TRP A 40 -4.71 6.16 -12.25
C TRP A 40 -4.44 5.94 -13.74
N ARG A 41 -5.38 5.38 -14.50
CA ARG A 41 -5.20 5.10 -15.94
C ARG A 41 -5.67 6.22 -16.87
N HIS A 42 -6.69 6.98 -16.48
CA HIS A 42 -7.23 8.05 -17.32
C HIS A 42 -6.68 9.42 -16.91
N PRO A 43 -6.41 10.33 -17.87
CA PRO A 43 -5.86 11.66 -17.58
C PRO A 43 -6.77 12.46 -16.63
N VAL A 44 -8.09 12.40 -16.83
CA VAL A 44 -9.06 13.06 -15.93
C VAL A 44 -8.98 12.49 -14.51
N GLY A 45 -8.90 11.16 -14.37
CA GLY A 45 -8.73 10.52 -13.08
C GLY A 45 -7.45 10.97 -12.37
N ARG A 46 -6.33 11.01 -13.10
CA ARG A 46 -5.04 11.45 -12.56
C ARG A 46 -5.06 12.90 -12.09
N VAL A 47 -5.74 13.80 -12.82
CA VAL A 47 -5.90 15.20 -12.42
C VAL A 47 -6.78 15.32 -11.17
N LEU A 48 -7.88 14.58 -11.09
CA LEU A 48 -8.74 14.56 -9.91
C LEU A 48 -8.00 14.00 -8.68
N SER A 49 -7.20 12.94 -8.87
CA SER A 49 -6.34 12.39 -7.84
C SER A 49 -5.24 13.38 -7.41
N ALA A 50 -4.64 14.14 -8.34
CA ALA A 50 -3.69 15.20 -8.00
C ALA A 50 -4.35 16.28 -7.12
N GLY A 51 -5.53 16.76 -7.52
CA GLY A 51 -6.29 17.76 -6.77
C GLY A 51 -6.66 17.28 -5.37
N LEU A 52 -7.16 16.05 -5.25
CA LEU A 52 -7.47 15.43 -3.96
C LEU A 52 -6.21 15.28 -3.10
N GLY A 53 -5.12 14.80 -3.68
CA GLY A 53 -3.86 14.58 -2.98
C GLY A 53 -3.25 15.87 -2.45
N LEU A 54 -3.13 16.89 -3.30
CA LEU A 54 -2.61 18.21 -2.92
C LEU A 54 -3.52 18.89 -1.89
N GLY A 55 -4.84 18.78 -2.03
CA GLY A 55 -5.80 19.33 -1.08
C GLY A 55 -5.69 18.67 0.30
N ALA A 56 -5.62 17.33 0.34
CA ALA A 56 -5.44 16.58 1.58
C ALA A 56 -4.09 16.88 2.24
N LEU A 57 -3.02 17.01 1.45
CA LEU A 57 -1.68 17.38 1.93
C LEU A 57 -1.69 18.75 2.59
N ALA A 58 -2.23 19.76 1.87
CA ALA A 58 -2.31 21.14 2.36
C ALA A 58 -3.20 21.25 3.61
N LEU A 59 -4.36 20.58 3.62
CA LEU A 59 -5.27 20.59 4.76
C LEU A 59 -4.65 19.89 5.98
N GLY A 60 -3.99 18.74 5.80
CA GLY A 60 -3.28 18.05 6.86
C GLY A 60 -2.19 18.92 7.49
N ALA A 61 -1.40 19.60 6.65
CA ALA A 61 -0.37 20.53 7.10
C ALA A 61 -0.96 21.76 7.81
N ALA A 62 -2.09 22.29 7.33
CA ALA A 62 -2.76 23.45 7.94
C ALA A 62 -3.36 23.11 9.32
N LEU A 63 -3.92 21.92 9.49
CA LEU A 63 -4.53 21.47 10.75
C LEU A 63 -3.50 21.01 11.78
N GLY A 64 -2.43 20.32 11.35
CA GLY A 64 -1.44 19.74 12.27
C GLY A 64 -0.14 20.52 12.40
N GLY A 65 0.21 21.34 11.41
CA GLY A 65 1.57 21.88 11.27
C GLY A 65 2.59 20.82 10.81
N LEU A 66 3.70 21.27 10.22
CA LEU A 66 4.76 20.39 9.69
C LEU A 66 5.58 19.68 10.78
N THR A 67 5.40 20.02 12.05
CA THR A 67 6.06 19.33 13.18
C THR A 67 5.25 18.15 13.72
N THR A 68 4.02 17.95 13.23
CA THR A 68 3.18 16.83 13.69
C THR A 68 3.70 15.51 13.15
N TRP A 69 4.06 14.61 14.06
CA TRP A 69 4.65 13.32 13.69
C TRP A 69 3.68 12.41 12.92
N THR A 70 2.38 12.42 13.25
CA THR A 70 1.38 11.59 12.56
C THR A 70 1.23 11.98 11.09
N TYR A 71 1.48 13.24 10.76
CA TYR A 71 1.50 13.72 9.38
C TYR A 71 2.58 13.00 8.58
N TRP A 72 3.84 13.05 9.04
CA TRP A 72 4.95 12.42 8.32
C TRP A 72 4.91 10.91 8.34
N VAL A 73 4.59 10.30 9.50
CA VAL A 73 4.49 8.84 9.59
C VAL A 73 3.39 8.34 8.66
N ALA A 74 2.20 8.93 8.66
CA ALA A 74 1.11 8.45 7.83
C ALA A 74 1.28 8.80 6.34
N LEU A 75 2.03 9.86 6.03
CA LEU A 75 2.43 10.17 4.65
C LEU A 75 3.37 9.09 4.10
N LEU A 76 4.35 8.63 4.88
CA LEU A 76 5.40 7.72 4.40
C LEU A 76 5.11 6.23 4.64
N ALA A 77 4.26 5.91 5.62
CA ALA A 77 3.96 4.53 6.02
C ALA A 77 3.46 3.62 4.87
N PRO A 78 2.64 4.07 3.90
CA PRO A 78 2.15 3.17 2.86
C PRO A 78 3.25 2.51 2.02
N ASP A 79 4.38 3.19 1.85
CA ASP A 79 5.51 2.69 1.07
C ASP A 79 6.42 1.73 1.83
N THR A 80 6.14 1.46 3.11
CA THR A 80 6.86 0.43 3.87
C THR A 80 6.72 -0.97 3.28
N ALA A 81 5.66 -1.22 2.49
CA ALA A 81 5.52 -2.43 1.68
C ALA A 81 6.65 -2.62 0.67
N LEU A 82 7.23 -1.53 0.15
CA LEU A 82 8.38 -1.59 -0.76
C LEU A 82 9.65 -2.00 -0.02
N PHE A 83 9.79 -1.60 1.26
CA PHE A 83 10.96 -1.96 2.06
C PHE A 83 11.02 -3.45 2.39
N TYR A 84 9.86 -4.08 2.60
CA TYR A 84 9.77 -5.54 2.78
C TYR A 84 10.35 -6.32 1.59
N ASP A 85 10.31 -5.72 0.39
CA ASP A 85 10.66 -6.40 -0.84
C ASP A 85 12.09 -6.15 -1.33
N LEU A 86 12.92 -5.38 -0.59
CA LEU A 86 14.32 -5.12 -0.97
C LEU A 86 15.13 -6.41 -1.19
N ALA A 87 14.78 -7.49 -0.50
CA ALA A 87 15.45 -8.79 -0.62
C ALA A 87 14.66 -9.83 -1.44
N ASN A 88 13.42 -9.55 -1.81
CA ASN A 88 12.46 -10.54 -2.34
C ASN A 88 11.77 -10.10 -3.64
N ALA A 89 12.28 -9.04 -4.29
CA ALA A 89 11.71 -8.52 -5.53
C ALA A 89 11.60 -9.58 -6.62
N GLY A 90 10.54 -9.45 -7.44
CA GLY A 90 10.30 -10.35 -8.56
C GLY A 90 11.36 -10.24 -9.66
N PRO A 91 11.35 -11.17 -10.63
CA PRO A 91 12.29 -11.17 -11.74
C PRO A 91 12.15 -9.95 -12.67
N GLU A 92 10.97 -9.32 -12.71
CA GLU A 92 10.74 -8.10 -13.50
C GLU A 92 10.99 -6.83 -12.68
N MET A 93 11.53 -5.80 -13.34
CA MET A 93 11.78 -4.51 -12.70
C MET A 93 10.51 -3.91 -12.11
N GLY A 94 10.50 -3.70 -10.79
CA GLY A 94 9.36 -3.13 -10.07
C GLY A 94 8.19 -4.08 -9.81
N GLN A 95 8.35 -5.38 -10.10
CA GLN A 95 7.46 -6.44 -9.66
C GLN A 95 7.69 -6.74 -8.17
N LEU A 96 6.62 -6.72 -7.40
CA LEU A 96 6.67 -7.02 -5.98
C LEU A 96 6.56 -8.52 -5.70
N SER A 97 7.07 -9.02 -4.57
CA SER A 97 6.63 -10.33 -4.08
C SER A 97 5.12 -10.35 -3.83
N PRO A 98 4.45 -11.52 -3.91
CA PRO A 98 3.01 -11.62 -3.63
C PRO A 98 2.60 -11.05 -2.27
N LYS A 99 3.47 -11.17 -1.26
CA LYS A 99 3.27 -10.58 0.08
C LYS A 99 3.33 -9.06 0.05
N ALA A 100 4.40 -8.50 -0.52
CA ALA A 100 4.54 -7.06 -0.68
C ALA A 100 3.40 -6.45 -1.50
N ALA A 101 2.96 -7.14 -2.56
CA ALA A 101 1.83 -6.72 -3.39
C ALA A 101 0.52 -6.60 -2.60
N ARG A 102 0.23 -7.58 -1.73
CA ARG A 102 -0.95 -7.57 -0.85
C ARG A 102 -0.88 -6.44 0.18
N LEU A 103 0.26 -6.29 0.85
CA LEU A 103 0.48 -5.21 1.81
C LEU A 103 0.38 -3.83 1.15
N TYR A 104 0.98 -3.66 -0.03
CA TYR A 104 0.87 -2.46 -0.84
C TYR A 104 -0.59 -2.15 -1.15
N ASN A 105 -1.36 -3.11 -1.66
CA ASN A 105 -2.77 -2.91 -1.99
C ASN A 105 -3.63 -2.54 -0.79
N LEU A 106 -3.36 -3.14 0.38
CA LEU A 106 -4.04 -2.80 1.62
C LEU A 106 -3.73 -1.36 2.02
N LEU A 107 -2.44 -1.00 2.12
CA LEU A 107 -2.01 0.33 2.53
C LEU A 107 -2.41 1.43 1.53
N HIS A 108 -2.58 1.08 0.26
CA HIS A 108 -3.05 2.00 -0.79
C HIS A 108 -4.56 1.90 -1.05
N HIS A 109 -5.33 1.30 -0.13
CA HIS A 109 -6.78 1.26 -0.22
C HIS A 109 -7.39 2.54 0.37
N PRO A 110 -8.12 3.37 -0.39
CA PRO A 110 -8.58 4.69 0.07
C PRO A 110 -9.60 4.63 1.22
N ALA A 111 -10.27 3.48 1.42
CA ALA A 111 -11.17 3.31 2.56
C ALA A 111 -10.45 3.35 3.91
N LEU A 112 -9.16 2.98 3.99
CA LEU A 112 -8.41 3.00 5.25
C LEU A 112 -8.13 4.44 5.74
N PRO A 113 -7.54 5.35 4.96
CA PRO A 113 -7.40 6.73 5.39
C PRO A 113 -8.76 7.40 5.64
N ALA A 114 -9.80 7.08 4.84
CA ALA A 114 -11.16 7.59 5.09
C ALA A 114 -11.72 7.13 6.46
N ALA A 115 -11.48 5.88 6.86
CA ALA A 115 -11.87 5.38 8.16
C ALA A 115 -11.10 6.07 9.30
N VAL A 116 -9.79 6.29 9.14
CA VAL A 116 -8.96 7.01 10.13
C VAL A 116 -9.41 8.47 10.29
N ILE A 117 -9.70 9.16 9.18
CA ILE A 117 -10.26 10.52 9.22
C ILE A 117 -11.59 10.52 9.96
N THR A 118 -12.49 9.59 9.61
CA THR A 118 -13.82 9.47 10.23
C THR A 118 -13.69 9.26 11.74
N LEU A 119 -12.82 8.34 12.17
CA LEU A 119 -12.55 8.09 13.58
C LEU A 119 -11.99 9.33 14.28
N GLY A 120 -11.06 10.04 13.63
CA GLY A 120 -10.51 11.28 14.19
C GLY A 120 -11.56 12.37 14.37
N VAL A 121 -12.47 12.52 13.41
CA VAL A 121 -13.57 13.48 13.51
C VAL A 121 -14.55 13.10 14.62
N THR A 122 -14.98 11.84 14.69
CA THR A 122 -15.97 11.38 15.69
C THR A 122 -15.44 11.38 17.12
N THR A 123 -14.12 11.26 17.29
CA THR A 123 -13.45 11.27 18.59
C THR A 123 -12.82 12.63 18.94
N PHE A 124 -12.96 13.63 18.08
CA PHE A 124 -12.27 14.92 18.18
C PHE A 124 -10.73 14.78 18.28
N GLY A 125 -10.18 13.70 17.72
CA GLY A 125 -8.76 13.37 17.73
C GLY A 125 -8.02 14.01 16.56
N GLN A 126 -7.50 15.22 16.75
CA GLN A 126 -6.74 15.94 15.72
C GLN A 126 -5.57 15.13 15.11
N PRO A 127 -4.74 14.38 15.88
CA PRO A 127 -3.67 13.59 15.29
C PRO A 127 -4.15 12.51 14.30
N LEU A 128 -5.35 11.94 14.53
CA LEU A 128 -5.98 10.96 13.64
C LEU A 128 -6.47 11.63 12.36
N VAL A 129 -7.11 12.80 12.46
CA VAL A 129 -7.53 13.57 11.28
C VAL A 129 -6.32 13.94 10.41
N VAL A 130 -5.26 14.47 11.03
CA VAL A 130 -4.03 14.88 10.34
C VAL A 130 -3.34 13.67 9.70
N GLY A 131 -3.20 12.56 10.43
CA GLY A 131 -2.60 11.33 9.90
C GLY A 131 -3.43 10.73 8.76
N GLY A 132 -4.75 10.69 8.91
CA GLY A 132 -5.65 10.19 7.87
C GLY A 132 -5.63 11.05 6.60
N LEU A 133 -5.54 12.38 6.73
CA LEU A 133 -5.37 13.29 5.59
C LEU A 133 -4.01 13.08 4.89
N ALA A 134 -2.92 12.96 5.65
CA ALA A 134 -1.60 12.70 5.10
C ALA A 134 -1.53 11.34 4.36
N TRP A 135 -2.16 10.31 4.92
CA TRP A 135 -2.29 9.02 4.27
C TRP A 135 -3.16 9.11 3.00
N LEU A 136 -4.29 9.80 3.04
CA LEU A 136 -5.11 10.04 1.84
C LEU A 136 -4.31 10.78 0.77
N ALA A 137 -3.51 11.78 1.17
CA ALA A 137 -2.64 12.53 0.28
C ALA A 137 -1.64 11.61 -0.43
N HIS A 138 -0.96 10.73 0.30
CA HIS A 138 -0.05 9.74 -0.28
C HIS A 138 -0.74 8.89 -1.35
N VAL A 139 -1.86 8.25 -0.99
CA VAL A 139 -2.60 7.37 -1.91
C VAL A 139 -3.05 8.13 -3.16
N ALA A 140 -3.62 9.32 -3.01
CA ALA A 140 -4.12 10.10 -4.14
C ALA A 140 -2.99 10.63 -5.04
N LEU A 141 -1.86 11.06 -4.47
CA LEU A 141 -0.70 11.48 -5.25
C LEU A 141 -0.12 10.31 -6.05
N ASP A 142 -0.04 9.12 -5.48
CA ASP A 142 0.36 7.90 -6.19
C ASP A 142 -0.51 7.65 -7.43
N ARG A 143 -1.84 7.75 -7.27
CA ARG A 143 -2.79 7.62 -8.39
C ARG A 143 -2.57 8.69 -9.45
N SER A 144 -2.24 9.92 -9.05
CA SER A 144 -1.94 11.01 -9.98
C SER A 144 -0.71 10.75 -10.85
N PHE A 145 0.29 10.04 -10.31
CA PHE A 145 1.48 9.62 -11.05
C PHE A 145 1.28 8.31 -11.85
N GLY A 146 0.12 7.66 -11.72
CA GLY A 146 -0.22 6.43 -12.42
C GLY A 146 0.13 5.16 -11.64
N TYR A 147 0.49 5.26 -10.35
CA TYR A 147 0.68 4.10 -9.48
C TYR A 147 -0.68 3.55 -9.06
N GLY A 148 -1.00 2.36 -9.57
CA GLY A 148 -2.25 1.65 -9.31
C GLY A 148 -2.05 0.41 -8.43
N LYS A 149 -3.13 -0.38 -8.31
CA LYS A 149 -3.09 -1.67 -7.61
C LYS A 149 -2.10 -2.64 -8.24
N ARG A 150 -1.66 -3.59 -7.41
CA ARG A 150 -0.80 -4.72 -7.79
C ARG A 150 -1.61 -5.97 -8.04
N LEU A 151 -1.23 -6.72 -9.07
CA LEU A 151 -1.74 -8.07 -9.33
C LEU A 151 -1.22 -9.04 -8.26
N PRO A 152 -1.80 -10.25 -8.14
CA PRO A 152 -1.33 -11.25 -7.16
C PRO A 152 0.11 -11.70 -7.36
N ASP A 153 0.62 -11.62 -8.59
CA ASP A 153 2.02 -11.86 -8.93
C ASP A 153 2.93 -10.63 -8.70
N GLY A 154 2.36 -9.53 -8.20
CA GLY A 154 3.03 -8.29 -7.84
C GLY A 154 3.34 -7.33 -8.98
N ARG A 155 2.96 -7.67 -10.22
CA ARG A 155 3.02 -6.72 -11.34
C ARG A 155 1.99 -5.60 -11.16
N ARG A 156 2.19 -4.48 -11.86
CA ARG A 156 1.24 -3.35 -11.83
C ARG A 156 0.03 -3.67 -12.72
N CYS A 157 -1.17 -3.32 -12.25
CA CYS A 157 -2.42 -3.52 -12.99
C CYS A 157 -2.57 -2.57 -14.15
#